data_AF-A0A8C6WS87-F1
#
_entry.id   AF-A0A8C6WS87-F1
#
_cell.length_a   1.000
_cell.length_b   1.000
_cell.length_c   1.000
_cell.angle_alpha   90.00
_cell.angle_beta   90.00
_cell.angle_gamma   90.00
#
_symmetry.space_group_name_H-M   'P 1'
#
loop_
_entity.id
_entity.type
_entity.pdbx_description
1 polymer ?
#
loop_
_entity_poly.entity_id
_entity_poly.type
_entity_poly.pdbx_seq_one_letter_code
_entity_poly.pdbx_strand_id
1 'polypeptide(L)'
;MPKCPKCDKEVYFAEKVTSLGKDWHRPCLKCEKCGKTLSSGSHAEHEGKPYCNKPCYAALFGPGGKKPVTSGAQQSHSGPESRNPIHFRV
;
A
#
# COMPACT_ATOMS: atom_id res chain seq x y z
N MET A 1 12.61 16.12 15.74
CA MET A 1 12.24 15.76 14.35
C MET A 1 11.07 14.80 14.39
N PRO A 2 10.11 14.88 13.46
CA PRO A 2 9.02 13.91 13.40
C PRO A 2 9.54 12.49 13.18
N LYS A 3 8.99 11.52 13.92
CA LYS A 3 9.31 10.09 13.78
C LYS A 3 8.11 9.38 13.18
N CYS A 4 8.36 8.53 12.19
CA CYS A 4 7.29 7.79 11.54
C CYS A 4 6.77 6.70 12.49
N PRO A 5 5.46 6.67 12.81
CA PRO A 5 4.90 5.67 13.72
C PRO A 5 4.89 4.23 13.16
N LYS A 6 5.16 4.04 11.86
CA LYS A 6 5.25 2.71 11.24
C LYS A 6 6.62 2.05 11.40
N CYS A 7 7.70 2.85 11.34
CA CYS A 7 9.07 2.33 11.27
C CYS A 7 10.00 2.94 12.33
N ASP A 8 9.50 3.83 13.17
CA ASP A 8 10.22 4.54 14.24
C ASP A 8 11.45 5.33 13.79
N LYS A 9 11.60 5.53 12.48
CA LYS A 9 12.68 6.32 11.86
C LYS A 9 12.30 7.78 11.70
N GLU A 10 13.32 8.63 11.62
CA GLU A 10 13.16 10.05 11.39
C GLU A 10 12.60 10.33 9.99
N VAL A 11 11.63 11.24 9.92
CA VAL A 11 10.99 11.65 8.67
C VAL A 11 11.66 12.92 8.17
N TYR A 12 12.42 12.78 7.08
CA TYR A 12 13.09 13.89 6.42
C TYR A 12 12.13 14.66 5.49
N PHE A 13 12.44 15.92 5.21
CA PHE A 13 11.62 16.79 4.36
C PHE A 13 11.32 16.22 2.97
N ALA A 14 12.22 15.41 2.40
CA ALA A 14 12.04 14.79 1.08
C ALA A 14 10.91 13.74 1.03
N GLU A 15 10.63 13.09 2.16
CA GLU A 15 9.65 12.01 2.25
C GLU A 15 8.52 12.30 3.23
N LYS A 16 8.52 13.48 3.86
CA LYS A 16 7.52 13.85 4.85
C LYS A 16 6.13 13.94 4.24
N VAL A 17 5.20 13.25 4.88
CA VAL A 17 3.79 13.29 4.56
C VAL A 17 3.04 13.50 5.86
N THR A 18 2.48 14.70 6.02
CA THR A 18 1.66 15.02 7.19
C THR A 18 0.24 14.52 6.97
N SER A 19 -0.24 13.65 7.86
CA SER A 19 -1.60 13.10 7.80
C SER A 19 -2.11 12.76 9.20
N LEU A 20 -3.39 13.04 9.46
CA LEU A 20 -4.02 12.88 10.78
C LEU A 20 -3.23 13.55 11.92
N GLY A 21 -2.49 14.63 11.62
CA GLY A 21 -1.65 15.33 12.58
C GLY A 21 -0.30 14.66 12.91
N LYS A 22 0.09 13.61 12.17
CA LYS A 22 1.40 12.94 12.29
C LYS A 22 2.15 12.96 10.98
N ASP A 23 3.46 12.82 11.05
CA ASP A 23 4.34 12.76 9.87
C ASP A 23 4.74 11.33 9.55
N TRP A 24 4.64 10.98 8.28
CA TRP A 24 4.88 9.65 7.74
C TRP A 24 5.85 9.71 6.57
N HIS A 25 6.52 8.60 6.27
CA HIS A 25 7.19 8.47 4.97
C HIS A 25 6.20 8.11 3.88
N ARG A 26 6.37 8.65 2.66
CA ARG A 26 5.64 8.23 1.44
C ARG A 26 5.51 6.69 1.30
N PRO A 27 6.58 5.88 1.44
CA PRO A 27 6.48 4.41 1.38
C PRO A 27 5.92 3.74 2.66
N CYS A 28 5.88 4.46 3.78
CA CYS A 28 5.29 3.98 5.04
C CYS A 28 3.76 4.12 5.03
N LEU A 29 3.23 5.12 4.31
CA LEU A 29 1.81 5.36 4.13
C LEU A 29 1.14 4.33 3.19
N LYS A 30 1.35 3.03 3.45
CA LYS A 30 0.77 1.92 2.70
C LYS A 30 -0.08 1.05 3.61
N CYS A 31 -1.25 0.67 3.13
CA CYS A 31 -2.18 -0.17 3.88
C CYS A 31 -1.54 -1.51 4.23
N GLU A 32 -1.50 -1.87 5.51
CA GLU A 32 -0.90 -3.15 5.94
C GLU A 32 -1.73 -4.37 5.51
N LYS A 33 -3.00 -4.18 5.13
CA LYS A 33 -3.89 -5.30 4.74
C LYS A 33 -3.90 -5.60 3.27
N CYS A 34 -3.89 -4.58 2.42
CA CYS A 34 -3.97 -4.75 0.98
C CYS A 34 -2.70 -4.29 0.25
N GLY A 35 -1.72 -3.74 0.96
CA GLY A 35 -0.48 -3.22 0.38
C GLY A 35 -0.66 -1.95 -0.47
N LYS A 36 -1.89 -1.43 -0.58
CA LYS A 36 -2.20 -0.26 -1.41
C LYS A 36 -1.54 0.99 -0.85
N THR A 37 -0.83 1.73 -1.69
CA THR A 37 -0.34 3.09 -1.38
C THR A 37 -1.51 4.00 -1.06
N LEU A 38 -1.50 4.59 0.13
CA LEU A 38 -2.54 5.49 0.59
C LEU A 38 -2.18 6.92 0.21
N SER A 39 -3.19 7.79 0.16
CA SER A 39 -2.99 9.22 -0.02
C SER A 39 -2.97 9.91 1.35
N SER A 40 -2.17 10.97 1.44
CA SER A 40 -2.14 11.92 2.54
C SER A 40 -3.54 12.50 2.74
N GLY A 41 -4.16 12.22 3.89
CA GLY A 41 -5.48 12.77 4.26
C GLY A 41 -6.67 11.83 4.03
N SER A 42 -6.52 10.77 3.25
CA SER A 42 -7.61 9.83 2.94
C SER A 42 -7.30 8.39 3.38
N HIS A 43 -6.89 8.23 4.64
CA HIS A 43 -6.72 6.92 5.26
C HIS A 43 -7.02 6.97 6.77
N ALA A 44 -7.08 5.79 7.39
CA ALA A 44 -7.26 5.63 8.81
C ALA A 44 -5.98 5.07 9.45
N GLU A 45 -5.68 5.47 10.67
CA GLU A 45 -4.60 4.93 11.49
C GLU A 45 -5.19 4.02 12.58
N HIS A 46 -4.55 2.88 12.83
CA HIS A 46 -4.79 2.08 14.03
C HIS A 46 -3.46 1.55 14.58
N GLU A 47 -3.16 1.77 15.86
CA GLU A 47 -1.92 1.32 16.53
C GLU A 47 -0.64 1.72 15.77
N GLY A 48 -0.58 2.94 15.21
CA GLY A 48 0.57 3.41 14.43
C GLY A 48 0.72 2.77 13.04
N LYS A 49 -0.26 1.97 12.61
CA LYS A 49 -0.30 1.35 11.28
C LYS A 49 -1.37 2.01 10.41
N PRO A 50 -1.06 2.37 9.16
CA PRO A 50 -2.03 2.98 8.26
C PRO A 50 -2.85 1.92 7.53
N TYR A 51 -4.15 2.16 7.39
CA TYR A 51 -5.14 1.29 6.77
C TYR A 51 -6.04 2.08 5.81
N CYS A 52 -6.59 1.41 4.78
CA CYS A 52 -7.61 2.03 3.94
C CYS A 52 -8.86 2.37 4.77
N ASN A 53 -9.41 3.58 4.59
CA ASN A 53 -10.67 4.00 5.20
C ASN A 53 -11.78 2.96 5.05
N LYS A 54 -11.95 2.42 3.83
CA LYS A 54 -12.84 1.32 3.50
C LYS A 54 -12.21 0.44 2.40
N PRO A 55 -12.42 -0.89 2.39
CA PRO A 55 -13.04 -1.68 3.45
C PRO A 55 -12.08 -2.11 4.56
N CYS A 56 -10.75 -1.92 4.42
CA CYS A 56 -9.77 -2.53 5.33
C CYS A 56 -9.95 -2.17 6.80
N TYR A 57 -10.04 -0.87 7.14
CA TYR A 57 -10.23 -0.43 8.51
C TYR A 57 -11.56 -0.92 9.09
N ALA A 58 -12.65 -0.73 8.34
CA ALA A 58 -13.99 -1.16 8.78
C ALA A 58 -14.14 -2.68 8.91
N ALA A 59 -13.49 -3.48 8.07
CA ALA A 59 -13.56 -4.94 8.14
C ALA A 59 -12.73 -5.53 9.28
N LEU A 60 -11.72 -4.79 9.78
CA LEU A 60 -10.90 -5.20 10.91
C LEU A 60 -11.41 -4.71 12.25
N PHE A 61 -11.81 -3.43 12.30
CA PHE A 61 -12.14 -2.71 13.53
C PHE A 61 -13.63 -2.36 13.64
N GLY A 62 -14.44 -2.72 12.63
CA GLY A 62 -15.89 -2.51 12.67
C GLY A 62 -16.63 -3.65 13.39
N PRO A 63 -17.80 -3.36 13.98
CA PRO A 63 -18.65 -4.38 14.61
C PRO A 63 -19.24 -5.31 13.54
N GLY A 64 -18.74 -6.55 13.44
CA GLY A 64 -19.28 -7.58 12.56
C GLY A 64 -18.29 -8.19 11.56
N GLY A 65 -17.12 -8.64 12.04
CA GLY A 65 -16.12 -9.33 11.22
C GLY A 65 -16.62 -10.69 10.72
N LYS A 66 -17.02 -10.76 9.46
CA LYS A 66 -17.08 -12.01 8.68
C LYS A 66 -16.06 -11.92 7.54
N LYS A 67 -15.07 -12.81 7.57
CA LYS A 67 -14.05 -13.05 6.53
C LYS A 67 -14.44 -14.39 5.85
N PRO A 68 -14.12 -14.68 4.57
CA PRO A 68 -12.71 -14.72 4.12
C PRO A 68 -12.45 -14.38 2.62
N VAL A 69 -11.26 -13.86 2.32
CA VAL A 69 -10.22 -14.47 1.45
C VAL A 69 -10.60 -14.63 -0.03
N THR A 70 -10.09 -13.73 -0.87
CA THR A 70 -9.24 -14.17 -1.98
C THR A 70 -8.04 -13.23 -2.05
N SER A 71 -6.87 -13.85 -2.00
CA SER A 71 -5.59 -13.24 -2.29
C SER A 71 -5.63 -12.68 -3.71
N GLY A 72 -5.69 -11.35 -3.86
CA GLY A 72 -5.29 -10.67 -5.08
C GLY A 72 -3.77 -10.53 -5.10
N ALA A 73 -3.08 -11.68 -5.08
CA ALA A 73 -1.69 -11.76 -5.45
C ALA A 73 -1.56 -11.32 -6.92
N GLN A 74 -0.58 -10.47 -7.17
CA GLN A 74 0.29 -10.50 -8.34
C GLN A 74 -0.36 -10.78 -9.71
N GLN A 75 -0.53 -9.73 -10.52
CA GLN A 75 -0.40 -9.85 -11.98
C GLN A 75 0.47 -8.70 -12.52
N SER A 76 1.69 -8.61 -11.99
CA SER A 76 2.80 -8.13 -12.78
C SER A 76 3.23 -9.30 -13.67
N HIS A 77 2.62 -9.42 -14.84
CA HIS A 77 3.07 -10.37 -15.87
C HIS A 77 4.45 -9.91 -16.37
N SER A 78 5.47 -10.65 -15.96
CA SER A 78 6.83 -10.58 -16.49
C SER A 78 7.00 -11.70 -17.53
N GLY A 79 7.24 -11.34 -18.79
CA GLY A 79 7.76 -12.19 -19.87
C GLY A 79 6.79 -13.23 -20.45
N PRO A 80 6.93 -13.65 -21.73
CA PRO A 80 8.21 -14.13 -22.23
C PRO A 80 8.70 -13.49 -23.54
N GLU A 81 10.02 -13.41 -23.56
CA GLU A 81 10.91 -13.28 -24.70
C GLU A 81 10.73 -14.45 -25.70
N SER A 82 11.08 -14.19 -26.96
CA SER A 82 11.34 -15.16 -28.03
C SER A 82 10.17 -15.54 -28.94
N ARG A 83 10.12 -14.95 -30.15
CA ARG A 83 10.63 -15.58 -31.39
C ARG A 83 10.16 -14.79 -32.60
N ASN A 84 11.11 -14.08 -33.19
CA ASN A 84 11.14 -13.80 -34.62
C ASN A 84 11.17 -15.14 -35.40
N PRO A 85 10.25 -15.36 -36.35
CA PRO A 85 10.67 -15.95 -37.61
C PRO A 85 10.31 -15.02 -38.77
N ILE A 86 11.35 -14.37 -39.30
CA ILE A 86 11.43 -13.88 -40.68
C ILE A 86 11.24 -15.09 -41.60
N HIS A 87 9.98 -15.42 -41.90
CA HIS A 87 9.66 -16.31 -42.99
C HIS A 87 9.63 -15.50 -44.28
N PHE A 88 10.74 -15.62 -45.02
CA PHE A 88 10.87 -15.41 -46.46
C PHE A 88 9.57 -15.75 -47.20
N ARG A 89 8.99 -14.79 -47.90
CA ARG A 89 8.23 -15.09 -49.11
C ARG A 89 9.05 -14.58 -50.27
N VAL A 90 9.61 -15.55 -50.98
CA VAL A 90 10.01 -15.45 -52.40
C VAL A 90 8.86 -14.91 -53.23
#